data_AF-A0A7S7LBH2-F1
#
_entry.id   AF-A0A7S7LBH2-F1
#
_cell.length_a   1.000
_cell.length_b   1.000
_cell.length_c   1.000
_cell.angle_alpha   90.00
_cell.angle_beta   90.00
_cell.angle_gamma   90.00
#
_symmetry.space_group_name_H-M   'P 1'
#
loop_
_entity.id
_entity.type
_entity.pdbx_description
1 polymer ?
#
loop_
_entity_poly.entity_id
_entity_poly.type
_entity_poly.pdbx_seq_one_letter_code
_entity_poly.pdbx_strand_id
1 'polypeptide(L)' 'MRRINNKSFEELVEENKKQLLSDPDALKKIEKDLDNKQVDYSKKN' A
#
# COMPACT_ATOMS: atom_id res chain seq x y z
N MET A 1 -24.08 6.19 23.59
CA MET A 1 -24.44 5.35 22.42
C MET A 1 -23.19 5.07 21.60
N ARG A 2 -22.70 3.83 21.60
CA ARG A 2 -21.60 3.41 20.72
C ARG A 2 -22.16 3.35 19.30
N ARG A 3 -21.68 4.19 18.38
CA ARG A 3 -22.12 4.15 16.98
C ARG A 3 -21.68 2.80 16.40
N ILE A 4 -22.65 1.96 16.07
CA ILE A 4 -22.39 0.71 15.35
C ILE A 4 -22.18 1.12 13.89
N ASN A 5 -20.93 1.11 13.44
CA ASN A 5 -20.61 1.36 12.04
C ASN A 5 -20.94 0.09 11.25
N ASN A 6 -22.15 0.02 10.68
CA ASN A 6 -22.58 -1.05 9.78
C ASN A 6 -21.94 -0.86 8.40
N LYS A 7 -20.62 -0.94 8.31
CA LYS A 7 -19.94 -0.98 7.01
C LYS A 7 -19.98 -2.42 6.49
N SER A 8 -20.41 -2.57 5.25
CA SER A 8 -20.26 -3.81 4.50
C SER A 8 -18.78 -4.14 4.29
N PHE A 9 -18.49 -5.41 4.00
CA PHE A 9 -17.14 -5.84 3.66
C PHE A 9 -16.56 -5.04 2.48
N GLU A 10 -17.39 -4.79 1.46
CA GLU A 10 -17.02 -4.02 0.28
C GLU A 10 -16.57 -2.60 0.65
N GLU A 11 -17.31 -1.92 1.54
CA GLU A 11 -16.97 -0.57 2.00
C GLU A 11 -15.67 -0.54 2.79
N LEU A 12 -15.42 -1.56 3.62
CA LEU A 12 -14.16 -1.68 4.36
C LEU A 12 -12.97 -1.92 3.41
N VAL A 13 -13.16 -2.73 2.37
CA VAL A 13 -12.14 -2.97 1.34
C VAL A 13 -11.82 -1.69 0.58
N GLU A 14 -12.84 -0.92 0.18
CA GLU A 14 -12.65 0.35 -0.52
C GLU A 14 -11.97 1.41 0.36
N GLU A 15 -12.28 1.46 1.66
CA GLU A 15 -11.58 2.33 2.60
C GLU A 15 -10.11 1.94 2.76
N ASN A 16 -9.82 0.65 2.89
CA ASN A 16 -8.45 0.16 2.99
C ASN A 16 -7.64 0.50 1.73
N LYS A 17 -8.22 0.32 0.54
CA LYS A 17 -7.58 0.70 -0.73
C LYS A 17 -7.25 2.18 -0.77
N LYS A 18 -8.19 3.05 -0.39
CA LYS A 18 -7.98 4.50 -0.36
C LYS A 18 -6.85 4.87 0.59
N GLN A 19 -6.83 4.30 1.79
CA GLN A 19 -5.79 4.54 2.79
C GLN A 19 -4.40 4.13 2.28
N LEU A 20 -4.29 2.92 1.70
CA LEU A 20 -3.04 2.42 1.13
C LEU A 20 -2.50 3.31 -0.01
N LEU A 21 -3.37 3.79 -0.89
CA LEU A 21 -2.98 4.67 -2.00
C LEU A 21 -2.65 6.09 -1.54
N SER A 22 -3.17 6.51 -0.39
CA SER A 22 -2.88 7.82 0.20
C SER A 22 -1.66 7.84 1.11
N ASP A 23 -0.95 6.72 1.28
CA ASP A 23 0.25 6.62 2.11
C ASP A 23 1.52 6.86 1.27
N PRO A 24 2.06 8.09 1.24
CA PRO A 24 3.25 8.42 0.47
C PRO A 24 4.52 7.72 0.99
N ASP A 25 4.57 7.33 2.26
CA ASP A 25 5.73 6.65 2.83
C ASP A 25 5.76 5.19 2.41
N ALA A 26 4.59 4.54 2.34
CA ALA A 26 4.45 3.22 1.76
C ALA A 26 4.86 3.21 0.27
N LEU A 27 4.45 4.21 -0.50
CA LEU A 27 4.83 4.34 -1.91
C LEU A 27 6.35 4.51 -2.09
N LYS A 28 6.99 5.39 -1.31
CA LYS A 28 8.45 5.58 -1.34
C LYS A 28 9.22 4.30 -0.98
N LYS A 29 8.71 3.50 -0.04
CA LYS A 29 9.33 2.22 0.33
C LYS A 29 9.26 1.23 -0.84
N ILE A 30 8.13 1.16 -1.54
CA ILE A 30 7.97 0.31 -2.73
C ILE A 30 8.93 0.74 -3.83
N GLU A 31 9.05 2.04 -4.12
CA GLU A 31 10.00 2.57 -5.09
C GLU A 31 11.44 2.19 -4.75
N LYS A 32 11.84 2.38 -3.49
CA LYS A 32 13.18 1.99 -3.02
C LYS A 32 13.44 0.49 -3.17
N ASP A 33 12.46 -0.35 -2.88
CA ASP A 33 12.61 -1.81 -3.02
C ASP A 33 12.70 -2.23 -4.50
N LEU A 34 12.01 -1.54 -5.40
CA LEU A 34 12.11 -1.74 -6.84
C LEU A 34 13.49 -1.35 -7.38
N ASP A 35 14.00 -0.18 -6.96
CA ASP A 35 15.34 0.29 -7.34
C ASP A 35 16.41 -0.71 -6.89
N ASN A 36 16.33 -1.19 -5.65
CA ASN A 36 17.26 -2.20 -5.13
C ASN A 36 17.22 -3.49 -5.95
N LYS A 37 16.03 -3.97 -6.33
CA LYS A 37 15.89 -5.16 -7.17
C LYS A 37 16.47 -4.96 -8.58
N GLN A 38 16.31 -3.78 -9.17
CA GLN A 38 16.92 -3.48 -10.48
C GLN A 38 18.44 -3.43 -10.39
N VAL A 39 18.99 -2.83 -9.32
CA VAL A 39 20.43 -2.82 -9.06
C VAL A 39 20.97 -4.24 -8.90
N ASP A 40 20.25 -5.10 -8.18
CA ASP A 40 20.63 -6.50 -7.98
C ASP A 40 20.56 -7.31 -9.28
N TYR A 41 19.58 -7.04 -10.15
CA TYR A 41 19.47 -7.69 -11.46
C TYR A 41 20.61 -7.26 -12.39
N SER A 42 20.97 -5.97 -12.42
CA SER A 42 22.08 -5.45 -13.23
C SER A 42 23.46 -5.90 -12.74
N LYS A 43 23.67 -6.15 -11.44
CA LYS A 43 24.94 -6.66 -10.91
C LYS A 43 25.19 -8.15 -11.17
N LYS A 44 24.14 -8.88 -11.57
CA LYS A 44 24.19 -10.34 -11.78
C LYS A 44 24.52 -10.74 -13.23
N ASN A 45 24.58 -9.77 -14.14
CA ASN A 45 24.97 -9.93 -15.54
C ASN A 45 26.41 -9.46 -15.77
#